data_AF-A0A1R1Z2K6-F1
#
_entry.id   AF-A0A1R1Z2K6-F1
#
_cell.length_a   1.000
_cell.length_b   1.000
_cell.length_c   1.000
_cell.angle_alpha   90.00
_cell.angle_beta   90.00
_cell.angle_gamma   90.00
#
_symmetry.space_group_name_H-M   'P 1'
#
loop_
_entity.id
_entity.type
_entity.pdbx_description
1 polymer ?
#
loop_
_entity_poly.entity_id
_entity_poly.type
_entity_poly.pdbx_seq_one_letter_code
_entity_poly.pdbx_strand_id
1 'polypeptide(L)'
;MAENRPLRYPPKTFYDDRDDRASDTGFISAEGTIVGPDMDGRTFLHIECRRGEGSCRIADLSNLGAARSVFLHTDEYPIKSWNADTVVAESDPPSYGCNRVRLTIQRQAQSVEYLRIPMPQSDKSRCQAFDRKPYQWTLSNQAT
;
A
#
# COMPACT_ATOMS: atom_id res chain seq x y z
N MET A 1 -27.14 19.09 9.46
CA MET A 1 -26.85 17.65 9.55
C MET A 1 -26.37 17.21 8.17
N ALA A 2 -25.05 17.21 7.96
CA ALA A 2 -24.48 16.76 6.69
C ALA A 2 -24.55 15.23 6.68
N GLU A 3 -25.30 14.72 5.72
CA GLU A 3 -25.68 13.34 5.53
C GLU A 3 -24.46 12.41 5.54
N ASN A 4 -24.57 11.34 6.32
CA ASN A 4 -23.59 10.27 6.54
C ASN A 4 -23.45 9.39 5.27
N ARG A 5 -23.19 10.01 4.11
CA ARG A 5 -23.00 9.29 2.86
C ARG A 5 -21.68 8.52 2.95
N PRO A 6 -21.68 7.21 2.64
CA PRO A 6 -20.45 6.44 2.62
C PRO A 6 -19.50 7.10 1.64
N LEU A 7 -18.28 7.37 2.09
CA LEU A 7 -17.24 7.93 1.26
C LEU A 7 -17.00 6.98 0.08
N ARG A 8 -17.22 7.49 -1.14
CA ARG A 8 -16.98 6.71 -2.37
C ARG A 8 -15.58 6.97 -2.88
N TYR A 9 -14.80 5.92 -2.93
CA TYR A 9 -13.47 5.99 -3.52
C TYR A 9 -13.49 5.87 -5.05
N PRO A 10 -12.48 6.42 -5.74
CA PRO A 10 -12.27 6.15 -7.16
C PRO A 10 -12.16 4.64 -7.43
N PRO A 11 -12.44 4.19 -8.68
CA PRO A 11 -12.14 2.83 -9.10
C PRO A 11 -10.64 2.52 -8.98
N LYS A 12 -10.32 1.24 -8.81
CA LYS A 12 -8.94 0.75 -8.85
C LYS A 12 -8.31 1.06 -10.21
N THR A 13 -7.09 1.57 -10.19
CA THR A 13 -6.27 1.78 -11.41
C THR A 13 -4.93 1.06 -11.29
N PHE A 14 -4.35 0.70 -12.43
CA PHE A 14 -3.03 0.08 -12.50
C PHE A 14 -2.35 0.49 -13.80
N TYR A 15 -1.10 0.94 -13.68
CA TYR A 15 -0.22 1.26 -14.78
C TYR A 15 1.17 0.69 -14.50
N ASP A 16 1.78 0.10 -15.51
CA ASP A 16 3.12 -0.47 -15.47
C ASP A 16 3.74 -0.24 -16.85
N ASP A 17 4.87 0.47 -16.91
CA ASP A 17 5.60 0.75 -18.15
C ASP A 17 6.29 -0.49 -18.74
N ARG A 18 6.24 -1.61 -18.02
CA ARG A 18 6.83 -2.91 -18.38
C ARG A 18 8.35 -2.87 -18.52
N ASP A 19 9.03 -1.81 -18.08
CA ASP A 19 10.48 -1.76 -18.20
C ASP A 19 11.15 -2.57 -17.09
N ASP A 20 11.97 -3.54 -17.50
CA ASP A 20 12.82 -4.34 -16.63
C ASP A 20 14.28 -4.38 -17.13
N ARG A 21 14.62 -3.66 -18.20
CA ARG A 21 15.86 -3.81 -18.95
C ARG A 21 17.05 -3.07 -18.34
N ALA A 22 16.84 -1.89 -17.77
CA ALA A 22 17.89 -1.09 -17.14
C ALA A 22 17.55 -0.73 -15.69
N SER A 23 18.55 -0.72 -14.80
CA SER A 23 18.37 -0.55 -13.36
C SER A 23 17.84 0.81 -12.94
N ASP A 24 17.95 1.81 -13.79
CA ASP A 24 17.53 3.20 -13.57
C ASP A 24 16.18 3.56 -14.21
N THR A 25 15.56 2.62 -14.93
CA THR A 25 14.28 2.80 -15.63
C THR A 25 13.23 1.82 -15.12
N GLY A 26 11.97 2.23 -15.11
CA GLY A 26 10.85 1.42 -14.63
C GLY A 26 9.94 2.19 -13.70
N PHE A 27 8.65 2.11 -14.00
CA PHE A 27 7.60 2.85 -13.31
C PHE A 27 6.33 2.01 -13.20
N ILE A 28 5.79 1.94 -11.97
CA ILE A 28 4.49 1.36 -11.69
C ILE A 28 3.68 2.36 -10.87
N SER A 29 2.41 2.55 -11.23
CA SER A 29 1.44 3.24 -10.40
C SER A 29 0.21 2.37 -10.20
N ALA A 30 -0.26 2.26 -8.97
CA ALA A 30 -1.47 1.51 -8.63
C ALA A 30 -2.28 2.29 -7.61
N GLU A 31 -3.58 2.37 -7.85
CA GLU A 31 -4.51 2.98 -6.90
C GLU A 31 -5.64 2.01 -6.58
N GLY A 32 -6.14 2.07 -5.35
CA GLY A 32 -7.30 1.28 -4.99
C GLY A 32 -7.61 1.32 -3.51
N THR A 33 -8.78 0.76 -3.18
CA THR A 33 -9.20 0.53 -1.81
C THR A 33 -8.54 -0.74 -1.28
N ILE A 34 -7.97 -0.68 -0.08
CA ILE A 34 -7.41 -1.84 0.58
C ILE A 34 -8.55 -2.72 1.11
N VAL A 35 -8.60 -3.97 0.68
CA VAL A 35 -9.66 -4.92 1.02
C VAL A 35 -9.09 -6.26 1.44
N GLY A 36 -9.81 -6.97 2.30
CA GLY A 36 -9.50 -8.33 2.72
C GLY A 36 -10.01 -8.61 4.13
N PRO A 37 -9.60 -9.73 4.74
CA PRO A 37 -10.00 -10.08 6.09
C PRO A 37 -9.64 -8.95 7.08
N ASP A 38 -10.55 -8.64 8.00
CA ASP A 38 -10.34 -7.62 9.04
C ASP A 38 -10.12 -6.19 8.51
N MET A 39 -10.52 -5.91 7.26
CA MET A 39 -10.42 -4.59 6.62
C MET A 39 -11.75 -4.23 5.94
N ASP A 40 -12.30 -3.07 6.27
CA ASP A 40 -13.65 -2.65 5.89
C ASP A 40 -13.70 -1.73 4.66
N GLY A 41 -12.59 -1.63 3.91
CA GLY A 41 -12.53 -0.86 2.66
C GLY A 41 -12.58 0.65 2.85
N ARG A 42 -12.18 1.16 4.02
CA ARG A 42 -12.15 2.60 4.36
C ARG A 42 -10.82 3.29 4.10
N THR A 43 -9.86 2.60 3.50
CA THR A 43 -8.55 3.16 3.17
C THR A 43 -8.31 2.99 1.68
N PHE A 44 -8.05 4.08 1.00
CA PHE A 44 -7.64 4.10 -0.40
C PHE A 44 -6.19 4.54 -0.48
N LEU A 45 -5.40 3.80 -1.25
CA LEU A 45 -3.98 4.04 -1.42
C LEU A 45 -3.68 4.41 -2.87
N HIS A 46 -2.75 5.33 -3.04
CA HIS A 46 -1.97 5.54 -4.26
C HIS A 46 -0.55 5.03 -3.99
N ILE A 47 -0.07 4.12 -4.83
CA ILE A 47 1.26 3.52 -4.75
C ILE A 47 1.99 3.84 -6.05
N GLU A 48 3.16 4.47 -5.93
CA GLU A 48 4.04 4.79 -7.04
C GLU A 48 5.41 4.14 -6.79
N CYS A 49 5.85 3.25 -7.66
CA CYS A 49 7.16 2.61 -7.58
C CYS A 49 8.05 3.06 -8.72
N ARG A 50 9.24 3.56 -8.39
CA ARG A 50 10.23 4.02 -9.35
C ARG A 50 11.51 3.23 -9.16
N ARG A 51 11.90 2.45 -10.17
CA ARG A 51 13.10 1.61 -10.08
C ARG A 51 14.37 2.44 -9.86
N GLY A 52 14.51 3.55 -10.58
CA GLY A 52 15.67 4.44 -10.46
C GLY A 52 15.79 5.16 -9.11
N GLU A 53 14.68 5.37 -8.40
CA GLU A 53 14.69 5.90 -7.02
C GLU A 53 14.89 4.78 -5.99
N GLY A 54 14.73 3.51 -6.39
CA GLY A 54 14.90 2.36 -5.51
C GLY A 54 13.81 2.24 -4.44
N SER A 55 12.67 2.92 -4.60
CA SER A 55 11.59 2.93 -3.62
C SER A 55 10.19 2.99 -4.25
N CYS A 56 9.21 2.59 -3.45
CA CYS A 56 7.80 2.82 -3.68
C CYS A 56 7.29 3.86 -2.69
N ARG A 57 6.65 4.92 -3.18
CA ARG A 57 5.92 5.90 -2.37
C ARG A 57 4.47 5.48 -2.23
N ILE A 58 3.95 5.62 -1.02
CA ILE A 58 2.58 5.30 -0.66
C ILE A 58 1.94 6.57 -0.15
N ALA A 59 0.75 6.87 -0.66
CA ALA A 59 -0.08 7.93 -0.16
C ALA A 59 -1.46 7.40 0.15
N ASP A 60 -2.01 7.80 1.30
CA ASP A 60 -3.40 7.56 1.63
C ASP A 60 -4.28 8.68 1.08
N LEU A 61 -5.49 8.34 0.63
CA LEU A 61 -6.48 9.35 0.29
C LEU A 61 -7.25 9.73 1.55
N SER A 62 -6.83 10.84 2.14
CA SER A 62 -7.43 11.44 3.31
C SER A 62 -8.50 12.47 2.92
N ASN A 63 -9.63 12.48 3.63
CA ASN A 63 -10.70 13.46 3.39
C ASN A 63 -10.65 14.60 4.39
N LEU A 64 -10.56 15.82 3.88
CA LEU A 64 -10.59 17.06 4.65
C LEU A 64 -11.97 17.71 4.53
N GLY A 65 -13.01 16.95 4.89
CA GLY A 65 -14.42 17.35 4.81
C GLY A 65 -15.14 16.89 3.53
N ALA A 66 -16.39 17.34 3.35
CA ALA A 66 -17.32 16.79 2.36
C ALA A 66 -16.94 17.05 0.88
N ALA A 67 -15.98 17.95 0.61
CA ALA A 67 -15.67 18.41 -0.76
C ALA A 67 -14.17 18.41 -1.09
N ARG A 68 -13.31 17.89 -0.20
CA ARG A 68 -11.86 17.93 -0.39
C ARG A 68 -11.23 16.60 0.03
N SER A 69 -10.59 15.94 -0.92
CA SER A 69 -9.75 14.76 -0.68
C SER A 69 -8.34 15.11 -1.13
N VAL A 70 -7.35 14.73 -0.32
CA VAL A 70 -5.93 14.96 -0.63
C VAL A 70 -5.18 13.65 -0.42
N PHE A 71 -4.23 13.39 -1.30
CA PHE A 71 -3.24 12.35 -1.05
C PHE A 71 -2.22 12.90 -0.06
N LEU A 72 -2.14 12.30 1.12
CA LEU A 72 -1.06 12.57 2.05
C LEU A 72 -0.02 11.50 1.82
N HIS A 73 1.21 11.90 1.48
CA HIS A 73 2.31 10.96 1.43
C HIS A 73 2.51 10.38 2.82
N THR A 74 2.26 9.09 2.97
CA THR A 74 2.27 8.42 4.27
C THR A 74 3.59 7.72 4.50
N ASP A 75 4.15 7.10 3.45
CA ASP A 75 5.31 6.22 3.60
C ASP A 75 6.13 6.07 2.31
N GLU A 76 7.41 5.73 2.48
CA GLU A 76 8.30 5.29 1.41
C GLU A 76 8.93 3.94 1.76
N TYR A 77 8.77 2.94 0.88
CA TYR A 77 9.25 1.57 1.07
C TYR A 77 10.34 1.22 0.05
N PRO A 78 11.57 0.90 0.48
CA PRO A 78 12.63 0.46 -0.42
C PRO A 78 12.25 -0.77 -1.24
N ILE A 79 12.57 -0.74 -2.54
CA ILE A 79 12.41 -1.86 -3.46
C ILE A 79 13.46 -2.93 -3.10
N LYS A 80 12.98 -4.15 -2.85
CA LYS A 80 13.81 -5.32 -2.57
C LYS A 80 14.03 -6.19 -3.81
N SER A 81 13.08 -6.19 -4.75
CA SER A 81 13.24 -6.84 -6.05
C SER A 81 12.41 -6.16 -7.14
N TRP A 82 12.93 -6.14 -8.36
CA TRP A 82 12.26 -5.65 -9.56
C TRP A 82 12.55 -6.61 -10.72
N ASN A 83 11.57 -7.40 -11.14
CA ASN A 83 11.70 -8.35 -12.25
C ASN A 83 10.48 -8.30 -13.19
N ALA A 84 10.50 -9.12 -14.25
CA ALA A 84 9.47 -9.16 -15.29
C ALA A 84 8.06 -9.48 -14.76
N ASP A 85 7.98 -10.28 -13.69
CA ASP A 85 6.71 -10.79 -13.16
C ASP A 85 6.24 -9.99 -11.94
N THR A 86 7.19 -9.57 -11.11
CA THR A 86 6.94 -9.05 -9.76
C THR A 86 7.84 -7.88 -9.39
N VAL A 87 7.28 -6.95 -8.62
CA VAL A 87 8.02 -5.93 -7.88
C VAL A 87 7.69 -6.09 -6.40
N VAL A 88 8.73 -6.15 -5.55
CA VAL A 88 8.58 -6.25 -4.11
C VAL A 88 9.24 -5.05 -3.45
N ALA A 89 8.49 -4.37 -2.58
CA ALA A 89 9.00 -3.32 -1.72
C ALA A 89 8.65 -3.62 -0.26
N GLU A 90 9.53 -3.26 0.65
CA GLU A 90 9.32 -3.49 2.08
C GLU A 90 9.64 -2.24 2.88
N SER A 91 8.78 -1.93 3.85
CA SER A 91 9.07 -0.88 4.82
C SER A 91 10.27 -1.27 5.67
N ASP A 92 11.05 -0.27 6.10
CA ASP A 92 12.21 -0.45 6.97
C ASP A 92 11.96 0.26 8.31
N PRO A 93 11.04 -0.28 9.14
CA PRO A 93 10.71 0.35 10.41
C PRO A 93 11.90 0.25 11.38
N PRO A 94 12.03 1.19 12.33
CA PRO A 94 13.02 1.07 13.39
C PRO A 94 12.80 -0.21 14.21
N SER A 95 13.82 -0.65 14.94
CA SER A 95 13.79 -1.92 15.70
C SER A 95 12.65 -2.02 16.73
N TYR A 96 12.10 -0.88 17.17
CA TYR A 96 10.96 -0.76 18.07
C TYR A 96 9.60 -0.64 17.35
N GLY A 97 9.57 -0.73 16.03
CA GLY A 97 8.35 -0.74 15.24
C GLY A 97 7.47 -1.95 15.58
N CYS A 98 6.15 -1.78 15.51
CA CYS A 98 5.23 -2.88 15.79
C CYS A 98 5.12 -3.85 14.60
N ASN A 99 5.22 -3.33 13.38
CA ASN A 99 5.09 -4.11 12.16
C ASN A 99 6.03 -3.59 11.08
N ARG A 100 6.41 -4.48 10.17
CA ARG A 100 6.89 -4.14 8.83
C ARG A 100 5.80 -4.39 7.80
N VAL A 101 5.88 -3.70 6.67
CA VAL A 101 4.95 -3.85 5.55
C VAL A 101 5.73 -4.42 4.36
N ARG A 102 5.13 -5.35 3.63
CA ARG A 102 5.60 -5.83 2.34
C ARG A 102 4.51 -5.57 1.30
N LEU A 103 4.89 -4.87 0.24
CA LEU A 103 4.11 -4.73 -0.98
C LEU A 103 4.63 -5.74 -1.99
N THR A 104 3.73 -6.55 -2.55
CA THR A 104 4.03 -7.42 -3.70
C THR A 104 3.14 -7.01 -4.86
N ILE A 105 3.74 -6.49 -5.91
CA ILE A 105 3.05 -6.12 -7.14
C ILE A 105 3.22 -7.24 -8.15
N GLN A 106 2.11 -7.86 -8.55
CA GLN A 106 2.05 -8.86 -9.61
C GLN A 106 1.75 -8.14 -10.92
N ARG A 107 2.75 -8.03 -11.81
CA ARG A 107 2.68 -7.18 -13.01
C ARG A 107 1.67 -7.72 -14.03
N GLN A 108 1.64 -9.04 -14.25
CA GLN A 108 0.68 -9.66 -15.17
C GLN A 108 -0.76 -9.59 -14.66
N ALA A 109 -0.96 -9.88 -13.37
CA ALA A 109 -2.28 -9.85 -12.74
C ALA A 109 -2.76 -8.42 -12.43
N GLN A 110 -1.90 -7.41 -12.59
CA GLN A 110 -2.17 -6.02 -12.24
C GLN A 110 -2.69 -5.88 -10.80
N SER A 111 -2.14 -6.66 -9.88
CA SER A 111 -2.59 -6.72 -8.49
C SER A 111 -1.49 -6.31 -7.54
N VAL A 112 -1.89 -5.68 -6.43
CA VAL A 112 -1.00 -5.32 -5.34
C VAL A 112 -1.47 -6.04 -4.09
N GLU A 113 -0.59 -6.87 -3.53
CA GLU A 113 -0.75 -7.45 -2.21
C GLU A 113 -0.10 -6.55 -1.18
N TYR A 114 -0.83 -6.28 -0.10
CA TYR A 114 -0.39 -5.48 1.03
C TYR A 114 -0.33 -6.37 2.26
N LEU A 115 0.88 -6.72 2.68
CA LEU A 115 1.12 -7.61 3.81
C LEU A 115 1.71 -6.81 4.98
N ARG A 116 1.02 -6.79 6.12
CA ARG A 116 1.54 -6.24 7.39
C ARG A 116 2.00 -7.40 8.27
N ILE A 117 3.27 -7.37 8.66
CA ILE A 117 3.94 -8.44 9.38
C ILE A 117 4.37 -7.91 10.76
N PRO A 118 3.86 -8.48 11.87
CA PRO A 118 4.32 -8.14 13.21
C PRO A 118 5.82 -8.37 13.40
N MET A 119 6.48 -7.46 14.10
CA MET A 119 7.89 -7.60 14.45
C MET A 119 8.01 -8.40 15.76
N PRO A 120 8.66 -9.59 15.76
CA PRO A 120 8.74 -10.45 16.95
C PRO A 120 9.41 -9.79 18.16
N GLN A 121 10.33 -8.86 17.92
CA GLN A 121 11.07 -8.11 18.92
C GLN A 121 10.34 -6.88 19.47
N SER A 122 9.13 -6.59 18.97
CA SER A 122 8.36 -5.41 19.37
C SER A 122 7.87 -5.48 20.82
N ASP A 123 7.81 -4.32 21.49
CA ASP A 123 7.28 -4.22 22.85
C ASP A 123 5.78 -4.52 22.86
N LYS A 124 5.41 -5.62 23.51
CA LYS A 124 4.03 -6.11 23.61
C LYS A 124 3.08 -5.12 24.28
N SER A 125 3.56 -4.29 25.19
CA SER A 125 2.74 -3.29 25.89
C SER A 125 2.43 -2.07 25.01
N ARG A 126 3.37 -1.71 24.13
CA ARG A 126 3.23 -0.60 23.17
C ARG A 126 2.47 -1.02 21.90
N CYS A 127 2.60 -2.27 21.49
CA CYS A 127 2.03 -2.78 20.24
C CYS A 127 0.72 -3.55 20.42
N GLN A 128 -0.01 -3.33 21.53
CA GLN A 128 -1.25 -4.06 21.87
C GLN A 128 -2.33 -3.95 20.78
N ALA A 129 -2.40 -2.82 20.07
CA ALA A 129 -3.38 -2.58 19.00
C ALA A 129 -3.09 -3.35 17.70
N PHE A 130 -1.91 -3.96 17.58
CA PHE A 130 -1.53 -4.75 16.42
C PHE A 130 -1.47 -6.21 16.85
N ASP A 131 -2.56 -6.94 16.60
CA ASP A 131 -2.59 -8.38 16.89
C ASP A 131 -1.39 -9.07 16.25
N ARG A 132 -0.80 -10.05 16.95
CA ARG A 132 0.44 -10.71 16.56
C ARG A 132 0.33 -11.59 15.30
N LYS A 133 -0.75 -11.46 14.52
CA LYS A 133 -0.92 -12.18 13.26
C LYS A 133 -0.50 -11.29 12.07
N PRO A 134 0.04 -11.88 11.01
CA PRO A 134 0.15 -11.19 9.73
C PRO A 134 -1.24 -10.80 9.20
N TYR A 135 -1.34 -9.62 8.61
CA TYR A 135 -2.53 -9.18 7.88
C TYR A 135 -2.22 -9.11 6.39
N GLN A 136 -3.07 -9.72 5.57
CA GLN A 136 -2.90 -9.75 4.12
C GLN A 136 -4.13 -9.17 3.44
N TRP A 137 -3.90 -8.14 2.63
CA TRP A 137 -4.93 -7.42 1.90
C TRP A 137 -4.51 -7.21 0.46
N THR A 138 -5.43 -6.73 -0.37
CA THR A 138 -5.16 -6.35 -1.76
C THR A 138 -5.75 -4.98 -2.09
N LEU A 139 -5.21 -4.32 -3.12
CA LEU A 139 -5.88 -3.16 -3.72
C LEU A 139 -6.96 -3.62 -4.69
N SER A 140 -8.20 -3.18 -4.43
CA SER A 140 -9.39 -3.48 -5.23
C SER A 140 -10.30 -2.26 -5.37
N ASN A 141 -11.39 -2.42 -6.12
CA ASN A 141 -12.51 -1.50 -6.04
C ASN A 141 -13.13 -1.56 -4.64
N GLN A 142 -13.64 -0.44 -4.15
CA GLN A 142 -14.44 -0.41 -2.93
C GLN A 142 -15.64 -1.37 -3.09
N ALA A 143 -15.84 -2.27 -2.12
CA ALA A 143 -17.03 -3.10 -2.10
C ALA A 143 -18.26 -2.20 -1.88
N THR A 144 -19.25 -2.33 -2.76
CA THR A 144 -20.55 -1.64 -2.67
C THR A 144 -21.45 -2.24 -1.62
#